data_AF-A0A5J6V2U1-F1
#
_entry.id   AF-A0A5J6V2U1-F1
#
_cell.length_a   1.000
_cell.length_b   1.000
_cell.length_c   1.000
_cell.angle_alpha   90.00
_cell.angle_beta   90.00
_cell.angle_gamma   90.00
#
_symmetry.space_group_name_H-M   'P 1'
#
loop_
_entity.id
_entity.type
_entity.pdbx_description
1 polymer ?
#
loop_
_entity_poly.entity_id
_entity_poly.type
_entity_poly.pdbx_seq_one_letter_code
_entity_poly.pdbx_strand_id
1 'polypeptide(L)' 'MQGVEGLSVCYQDAWEYVHPEDPGYTFEVANPLVRAGEVSTGVSRKIDHVLVRSGLHGPRLRVAGCERVLDQPDDGVWE' A
#
# COMPACT_ATOMS: atom_id res chain seq x y z
N MET A 1 -11.93 9.23 12.00
CA MET A 1 -12.49 9.18 10.63
C MET A 1 -13.79 9.97 10.62
N GLN A 2 -13.79 11.13 10.00
CA GLN A 2 -14.96 12.01 9.93
C GLN A 2 -15.54 11.87 8.51
N GLY A 3 -16.76 11.34 8.40
CA GLY A 3 -17.37 11.04 7.12
C GLY A 3 -17.72 12.30 6.33
N VAL A 4 -17.49 12.28 5.03
CA VAL A 4 -17.99 13.28 4.09
C VAL A 4 -19.47 12.96 3.83
N GLU A 5 -20.36 13.94 4.01
CA GLU A 5 -21.80 13.83 3.74
C GLU A 5 -22.58 12.76 4.52
N GLY A 6 -22.18 12.49 5.77
CA GLY A 6 -22.90 11.56 6.65
C GLY A 6 -22.72 10.08 6.31
N LEU A 7 -21.95 9.75 5.27
CA LEU A 7 -21.53 8.40 4.93
C LEU A 7 -20.19 8.11 5.61
N SER A 8 -20.24 7.51 6.80
CA SER A 8 -19.04 6.93 7.42
C SER A 8 -18.73 5.59 6.74
N VAL A 9 -17.71 5.57 5.90
CA VAL A 9 -17.17 4.34 5.29
C VAL A 9 -15.85 4.00 5.96
N CYS A 10 -15.78 2.83 6.59
CA CYS A 10 -14.56 2.30 7.17
C CYS A 10 -13.89 1.37 6.16
N TYR A 11 -12.62 1.59 5.89
CA TYR A 11 -11.78 0.69 5.09
C TYR A 11 -10.63 0.20 5.96
N GLN A 12 -10.29 -1.08 5.80
CA GLN A 12 -9.08 -1.68 6.31
C GLN A 12 -8.11 -1.89 5.16
N ASP A 13 -6.85 -1.55 5.36
CA ASP A 13 -5.79 -1.84 4.42
C ASP A 13 -5.33 -3.31 4.53
N ALA A 14 -5.29 -4.02 3.41
CA ALA A 14 -4.95 -5.44 3.39
C ALA A 14 -3.49 -5.72 3.76
N TRP A 15 -2.56 -4.85 3.41
CA TRP A 15 -1.14 -5.01 3.73
C TRP A 15 -0.91 -4.79 5.22
N GLU A 16 -1.41 -3.70 5.79
CA GLU A 16 -1.25 -3.40 7.23
C GLU A 16 -1.89 -4.48 8.12
N TYR A 17 -2.97 -5.10 7.64
CA TYR A 17 -3.60 -6.22 8.35
C TYR A 17 -2.72 -7.46 8.39
N VAL A 18 -2.05 -7.80 7.29
CA VAL A 18 -1.21 -9.01 7.18
C VAL A 18 0.19 -8.76 7.74
N HIS A 19 0.73 -7.55 7.59
CA HIS A 19 2.11 -7.16 7.90
C HIS A 19 2.15 -5.90 8.80
N PRO A 20 1.74 -6.00 10.08
CA PRO A 20 1.55 -4.84 10.94
C PRO A 20 2.83 -4.03 11.26
N GLU A 21 4.00 -4.64 11.08
CA GLU A 21 5.31 -4.02 11.33
C GLU A 21 6.01 -3.57 10.04
N ASP A 22 5.47 -3.92 8.87
CA ASP A 22 6.06 -3.56 7.58
C ASP A 22 5.35 -2.33 6.98
N PRO A 23 6.06 -1.21 6.78
CA PRO A 23 5.51 -0.01 6.14
C PRO A 23 4.93 -0.25 4.73
N GLY A 24 5.37 -1.31 4.03
CA GLY A 24 4.82 -1.71 2.75
C GLY A 24 5.06 -0.72 1.63
N TYR A 25 6.25 -0.12 1.55
CA TYR A 25 6.54 0.87 0.52
C TYR A 25 6.39 0.26 -0.88
N THR A 26 5.60 0.95 -1.71
CA THR A 26 5.44 0.62 -3.14
C THR A 26 6.10 1.68 -4.02
N PHE A 27 6.58 2.77 -3.40
CA PHE A 27 7.48 3.75 -3.97
C PHE A 27 8.68 3.94 -3.05
N GLU A 28 9.89 3.72 -3.57
CA GLU A 28 11.14 3.88 -2.84
C GLU A 28 12.09 4.83 -3.56
N VAL A 29 12.53 5.89 -2.88
CA VAL A 29 13.50 6.86 -3.44
C VAL A 29 14.88 6.24 -3.67
N ALA A 30 15.18 5.11 -3.03
CA ALA A 30 16.41 4.37 -3.25
C ALA A 30 16.40 3.53 -4.55
N ASN A 31 15.24 3.40 -5.22
CA ASN A 31 15.15 2.67 -6.48
C ASN A 31 16.03 3.38 -7.55
N PRO A 32 17.03 2.69 -8.14
CA PRO A 32 17.92 3.28 -9.15
C PRO A 32 17.20 3.81 -10.39
N LEU A 33 15.96 3.39 -10.65
CA LEU A 33 15.12 3.86 -11.75
C LEU A 33 14.47 5.22 -11.47
N VAL A 34 14.44 5.67 -10.22
CA VAL A 34 13.94 7.00 -9.87
C VAL A 34 14.98 8.04 -10.29
N ARG A 35 14.65 8.87 -11.28
CA ARG A 35 15.62 9.85 -11.80
C ARG A 35 15.83 10.97 -10.80
N ALA A 36 17.11 11.36 -10.63
CA ALA A 36 17.45 12.52 -9.83
C ALA A 36 16.71 13.78 -10.35
N GLY A 37 15.93 14.42 -9.48
CA GLY A 37 15.14 15.62 -9.80
C GLY A 37 13.70 15.37 -10.25
N GLU A 38 13.31 14.13 -10.56
CA GLU A 38 11.92 13.79 -10.90
C GLU A 38 10.98 13.94 -9.69
N VAL A 39 11.52 13.70 -8.50
CA VAL A 39 10.86 13.85 -7.20
C VAL A 39 11.82 14.52 -6.22
N SER A 40 12.10 15.81 -6.44
CA SER A 40 13.06 16.58 -5.63
C SER A 40 12.76 16.61 -4.13
N THR A 41 11.51 16.33 -3.73
CA THR A 41 11.07 16.19 -2.34
C THR A 41 10.47 14.81 -2.04
N GLY A 42 10.79 13.81 -2.87
CA GLY A 42 10.26 12.45 -2.74
C GLY A 42 10.69 11.81 -1.43
N VAL A 43 9.74 11.15 -0.77
CA VAL A 43 9.98 10.27 0.37
C VAL A 43 9.47 8.88 0.02
N SER A 44 10.13 7.83 0.53
CA SER A 44 9.62 6.48 0.37
C SER A 44 8.26 6.37 1.06
N ARG A 45 7.30 5.79 0.37
CA ARG A 45 5.93 5.70 0.84
C ARG A 45 5.18 4.58 0.14
N LYS A 46 4.17 4.07 0.82
CA LYS A 46 3.15 3.25 0.21
C LYS A 46 2.14 4.16 -0.48
N ILE A 47 1.92 3.93 -1.77
CA ILE A 47 0.97 4.70 -2.59
C ILE A 47 -0.08 3.80 -3.23
N ASP A 48 0.17 2.49 -3.29
CA ASP A 48 -0.75 1.50 -3.80
C ASP A 48 -1.40 0.76 -2.64
N HIS A 49 -2.73 0.65 -2.69
CA HIS A 49 -3.53 0.12 -1.60
C HIS A 49 -4.59 -0.85 -2.11
N VAL A 50 -4.76 -1.97 -1.40
CA VAL A 50 -5.92 -2.84 -1.53
C VAL A 50 -6.78 -2.65 -0.28
N LEU A 51 -7.90 -1.96 -0.44
CA LEU A 51 -8.79 -1.58 0.67
C LEU A 51 -9.98 -2.54 0.77
N VAL A 52 -10.15 -3.13 1.94
CA VAL A 52 -11.32 -3.96 2.27
C VAL A 52 -12.33 -3.13 3.02
N ARG A 53 -13.56 -3.08 2.52
CA ARG A 53 -14.65 -2.37 3.20
C ARG A 53 -15.02 -3.08 4.52
N SER A 54 -15.04 -2.30 5.58
CA SER A 54 -15.56 -2.68 6.88
C SER A 54 -16.99 -2.19 7.05
N GLY A 55 -17.85 -3.10 7.51
CA GLY A 55 -19.19 -2.76 8.01
C GLY A 55 -19.13 -2.32 9.48
N LEU A 56 -20.29 -2.16 10.09
CA LEU A 56 -20.43 -1.78 11.50
C LEU A 56 -19.65 -2.69 12.48
N HIS A 57 -19.46 -3.96 12.11
CA HIS A 57 -18.79 -4.97 12.94
C HIS A 57 -17.40 -5.36 12.43
N GLY A 58 -16.79 -4.55 11.53
CA GLY A 58 -15.47 -4.82 10.96
C GLY A 58 -15.50 -5.34 9.51
N PRO A 59 -14.37 -5.86 9.01
CA PRO A 59 -14.21 -6.29 7.62
C PRO A 59 -15.23 -7.36 7.24
N ARG A 60 -15.86 -7.21 6.08
CA ARG A 60 -16.82 -8.21 5.54
C ARG A 60 -16.12 -9.41 4.92
N LEU A 61 -14.83 -9.27 4.63
CA LEU A 61 -13.93 -10.30 4.11
C LEU A 61 -12.69 -10.37 4.98
N ARG A 62 -12.20 -11.58 5.25
CA ARG A 62 -10.91 -11.81 5.91
C ARG A 62 -9.82 -11.79 4.85
N VAL A 63 -8.82 -10.93 5.02
CA VAL A 63 -7.61 -10.98 4.20
C VAL A 63 -6.80 -12.20 4.63
N ALA A 64 -6.72 -13.22 3.77
CA ALA A 64 -6.00 -14.45 4.07
C ALA A 64 -4.48 -14.34 3.83
N GLY A 65 -4.09 -13.42 2.95
CA GLY A 65 -2.70 -13.10 2.61
C GLY A 65 -2.67 -11.88 1.71
N CYS A 66 -1.54 -11.18 1.70
CA CYS A 66 -1.27 -10.04 0.85
C CYS A 66 0.23 -10.02 0.60
N GLU A 67 0.66 -10.13 -0.64
CA GLU A 67 2.08 -10.19 -1.00
C GLU A 67 2.35 -9.17 -2.08
N ARG A 68 3.57 -8.61 -2.06
CA ARG A 68 4.05 -7.71 -3.10
C ARG A 68 4.55 -8.57 -4.25
N VAL A 69 4.34 -8.08 -5.46
CA VAL A 69 4.83 -8.69 -6.69
C VAL A 69 5.66 -7.66 -7.46
N LEU A 70 6.55 -8.13 -8.33
CA LEU A 70 7.43 -7.27 -9.13
C LEU A 70 8.36 -6.39 -8.27
N ASP A 71 8.76 -6.89 -7.11
CA ASP A 71 9.59 -6.16 -6.14
C ASP A 71 11.06 -6.61 -6.11
N GLN A 72 11.40 -7.58 -6.95
CA GLN A 72 12.75 -8.00 -7.24
C GLN A 72 12.91 -8.16 -8.76
N PRO A 73 14.09 -7.85 -9.31
CA PRO A 73 14.36 -8.10 -10.72
C PRO A 73 14.60 -9.59 -10.98
N ASP A 74 14.19 -10.08 -12.15
CA ASP A 74 14.56 -11.39 -12.68
C ASP A 74 15.79 -11.24 -13.59
N ASP A 75 16.90 -11.90 -13.24
CA ASP A 75 18.20 -11.74 -13.92
C ASP A 75 18.64 -10.27 -14.16
N GLY A 76 18.27 -9.37 -13.22
CA GLY A 76 18.58 -7.94 -13.31
C GLY A 76 17.61 -7.13 -14.19
N VAL A 77 16.58 -7.76 -14.75
CA VAL A 77 15.51 -7.13 -15.52
C VAL A 77 14.27 -6.95 -14.63
N TRP A 78 13.66 -5.78 -14.71
CA TRP A 78 12.36 -5.51 -14.07
C TRP A 78 11.27 -5.69 -15.14
N GLU A 79 10.34 -6.63 -14.92
CA GLU A 79 9.16 -6.89 -15.79
C GLU A 79 7.89 -6.19 -15.29
#